data_AF-A0A1E5G2F5-F1
#
_entry.id   AF-A0A1E5G2F5-F1
#
_cell.length_a   1.000
_cell.length_b   1.000
_cell.length_c   1.000
_cell.angle_alpha   90.00
_cell.angle_beta   90.00
_cell.angle_gamma   90.00
#
_symmetry.space_group_name_H-M   'P 1'
#
loop_
_entity.id
_entity.type
_entity.pdbx_description
1 polymer ?
#
loop_
_entity_poly.entity_id
_entity_poly.type
_entity_poly.pdbx_seq_one_letter_code
_entity_poly.pdbx_strand_id
1 'polypeptide(L)'
;MLNLFEKSIGGYIRKHVNLVRAKFKNVTNVDKMGKKLFRDVMGKVRSMFSLRPQAKADYVKAGRTYIAKKVILMALVGVLAFLFVFHRFLYPWAEGRFWVPELTINTERFYVYSGKAKVLDTYANLLYVGDLDDGRINGKGSLYHPDGHLVYRGDFVNELYEGKGERFAADGSVIYRGDFKANAYHGEGQLFENGNLLYEGQFQDGLFHGEGQLYHDNGNVRLTGNFRAGHLEGEGKEYTADGSLLYHGFFLDGLYNGTGTIYNPELKTVSYEGQFRKGRHEGFGRLYDQESGRIVYEGEFSEGRYHGEGKLYNWKGQDVYVGHFYQGEIDYFRYIDAPIDIVREEFGNESRVQFFDFHYLLEYHDLTMMFAFENPIDRDPEVHKILFLGGQDFLGGPIGMSIERLKDYYGENEFEFYYLIDDEKRVVLERLRLPVNLESLYSVKYILHSDIFVRYYALNPQGDILYFEMGGL
;
A
#
# COMPACT_ATOMS: atom_id res chain seq x y z
N MET A 1 16.86 -83.03 13.13
CA MET A 1 16.80 -82.53 11.73
C MET A 1 18.09 -81.80 11.32
N LEU A 2 18.67 -80.91 12.14
CA LEU A 2 19.94 -80.25 11.83
C LEU A 2 21.12 -81.21 11.56
N ASN A 3 21.33 -82.25 12.38
CA ASN A 3 22.44 -83.22 12.16
C ASN A 3 22.35 -84.05 10.86
N LEU A 4 21.12 -84.30 10.36
CA LEU A 4 20.90 -84.98 9.06
C LEU A 4 21.03 -84.01 7.88
N PHE A 5 20.65 -82.74 8.09
CA PHE A 5 20.88 -81.64 7.15
C PHE A 5 22.40 -81.44 6.93
N GLU A 6 23.17 -81.43 8.01
CA GLU A 6 24.62 -81.17 7.96
C GLU A 6 25.41 -82.30 7.29
N LYS A 7 25.10 -83.58 7.57
CA LYS A 7 25.79 -84.72 6.96
C LYS A 7 25.40 -84.99 5.50
N SER A 8 24.14 -84.79 5.10
CA SER A 8 23.62 -85.16 3.76
C SER A 8 23.62 -84.02 2.73
N ILE A 9 23.36 -82.79 3.20
CA ILE A 9 23.31 -81.59 2.35
C ILE A 9 24.62 -80.81 2.47
N GLY A 10 25.24 -80.78 3.65
CA GLY A 10 26.49 -80.07 3.89
C GLY A 10 27.64 -80.49 2.96
N GLY A 11 27.80 -81.80 2.68
CA GLY A 11 28.79 -82.28 1.70
C GLY A 11 28.52 -81.82 0.27
N TYR A 12 27.25 -81.82 -0.15
CA TYR A 12 26.82 -81.36 -1.47
C TYR A 12 27.02 -79.84 -1.62
N ILE A 13 26.62 -79.06 -0.61
CA ILE A 13 26.83 -77.61 -0.55
C ILE A 13 28.33 -77.29 -0.55
N ARG A 14 29.13 -77.93 0.32
CA ARG A 14 30.57 -77.65 0.45
C ARG A 14 31.34 -77.91 -0.85
N LYS A 15 31.00 -78.98 -1.59
CA LYS A 15 31.55 -79.27 -2.92
C LYS A 15 31.28 -78.15 -3.92
N HIS A 16 30.05 -77.64 -3.96
CA HIS A 16 29.61 -76.62 -4.92
C HIS A 16 30.08 -75.21 -4.51
N VAL A 17 30.08 -74.90 -3.22
CA VAL A 17 30.58 -73.65 -2.65
C VAL A 17 32.09 -73.50 -2.80
N ASN A 18 32.88 -74.55 -2.58
CA ASN A 18 34.34 -74.50 -2.79
C ASN A 18 34.71 -74.23 -4.26
N LEU A 19 33.90 -74.72 -5.20
CA LEU A 19 34.03 -74.51 -6.65
C LEU A 19 33.79 -73.04 -7.06
N VAL A 20 32.93 -72.34 -6.32
CA VAL A 20 32.66 -70.90 -6.49
C VAL A 20 33.72 -70.08 -5.74
N ARG A 21 34.04 -70.42 -4.49
CA ARG A 21 35.01 -69.72 -3.62
C ARG A 21 36.41 -69.63 -4.24
N ALA A 22 36.86 -70.68 -4.93
CA ALA A 22 38.16 -70.69 -5.63
C ALA A 22 38.28 -69.63 -6.73
N LYS A 23 37.16 -69.19 -7.34
CA LYS A 23 37.16 -68.11 -8.35
C LYS A 23 37.06 -66.70 -7.75
N PHE A 24 36.53 -66.57 -6.54
CA PHE A 24 36.38 -65.28 -5.84
C PHE A 24 37.61 -64.88 -5.01
N LYS A 25 38.53 -65.81 -4.71
CA LYS A 25 39.71 -65.57 -3.84
C LYS A 25 40.69 -64.49 -4.35
N ASN A 26 40.63 -64.15 -5.65
CA ASN A 26 41.56 -63.21 -6.30
C ASN A 26 40.87 -61.90 -6.76
N VAL A 27 39.64 -61.63 -6.32
CA VAL A 27 38.88 -60.44 -6.75
C VAL A 27 38.88 -59.42 -5.62
N THR A 28 39.78 -58.44 -5.69
CA THR A 28 39.97 -57.41 -4.66
C THR A 28 39.33 -56.07 -5.00
N ASN A 29 38.80 -55.88 -6.22
CA ASN A 29 38.21 -54.62 -6.64
C ASN A 29 36.97 -54.82 -7.54
N VAL A 30 35.80 -54.38 -7.06
CA VAL A 30 34.47 -54.74 -7.60
C VAL A 30 34.01 -53.82 -8.74
N ASP A 31 34.58 -52.62 -8.88
CA ASP A 31 34.23 -51.73 -10.00
C ASP A 31 34.79 -52.22 -11.35
N LYS A 32 35.78 -53.12 -11.31
CA LYS A 32 36.23 -53.94 -12.45
C LYS A 32 35.63 -55.35 -12.44
N MET A 33 34.44 -55.55 -11.86
CA MET A 33 33.70 -56.81 -11.99
C MET A 33 33.14 -56.91 -13.42
N GLY A 34 34.04 -57.10 -14.39
CA GLY A 34 33.74 -57.08 -15.81
C GLY A 34 32.71 -58.15 -16.18
N LYS A 35 31.89 -57.84 -17.19
CA LYS A 35 30.86 -58.73 -17.78
C LYS A 35 31.31 -60.19 -17.93
N LYS A 36 32.61 -60.44 -18.12
CA LYS A 36 33.23 -61.76 -18.20
C LYS A 36 33.16 -62.55 -16.88
N LEU A 37 33.49 -61.96 -15.73
CA LEU A 37 33.46 -62.65 -14.44
C LEU A 37 32.01 -62.96 -14.02
N PHE A 38 31.11 -62.01 -14.22
CA PHE A 38 29.67 -62.21 -13.98
C PHE A 38 29.11 -63.33 -14.86
N ARG A 39 29.44 -63.34 -16.16
CA ARG A 39 29.02 -64.38 -17.12
C ARG A 39 29.60 -65.75 -16.75
N ASP A 40 30.84 -65.80 -16.27
CA ASP A 40 31.51 -67.02 -15.79
C ASP A 40 30.86 -67.59 -14.52
N VAL A 41 30.54 -66.72 -13.56
CA VAL A 41 29.87 -67.10 -12.32
C VAL A 41 28.45 -67.56 -12.63
N MET A 42 27.70 -66.80 -13.42
CA MET A 42 26.34 -67.18 -13.85
C MET A 42 26.33 -68.45 -14.70
N GLY A 43 27.33 -68.65 -15.56
CA GLY A 43 27.50 -69.87 -16.34
C GLY A 43 27.71 -71.10 -15.46
N LYS A 44 28.55 -71.00 -14.42
CA LYS A 44 28.73 -72.09 -13.44
C LYS A 44 27.49 -72.29 -12.58
N VAL A 45 26.85 -71.23 -12.10
CA VAL A 45 25.58 -71.31 -11.37
C VAL A 45 24.53 -72.04 -12.20
N ARG A 46 24.42 -71.74 -13.51
CA ARG A 46 23.54 -72.44 -14.45
C ARG A 46 23.90 -73.92 -14.59
N SER A 47 25.19 -74.28 -14.66
CA SER A 47 25.64 -75.68 -14.71
C SER A 47 25.39 -76.46 -13.41
N MET A 48 25.31 -75.78 -12.25
CA MET A 48 24.94 -76.43 -10.98
C MET A 48 23.46 -76.85 -10.96
N PHE A 49 22.64 -76.28 -11.85
CA PHE A 49 21.20 -76.52 -11.90
C PHE A 49 20.74 -77.32 -13.13
N SER A 50 21.64 -77.67 -14.06
CA SER A 50 21.32 -78.38 -15.30
C SER A 50 21.17 -79.90 -15.16
N LEU A 51 21.64 -80.48 -14.05
CA LEU A 51 21.52 -81.92 -13.81
C LEU A 51 20.10 -82.29 -13.31
N ARG A 52 19.47 -83.26 -13.98
CA ARG A 52 18.19 -83.84 -13.52
C ARG A 52 18.49 -84.80 -12.37
N PRO A 53 17.77 -84.73 -11.24
CA PRO A 53 17.95 -85.69 -10.15
C PRO A 53 17.57 -87.08 -10.68
N GLN A 54 18.43 -88.07 -10.51
CA GLN A 54 18.19 -89.42 -11.04
C GLN A 54 18.14 -90.47 -9.93
N ALA A 55 18.66 -90.17 -8.72
CA ALA A 55 18.68 -91.11 -7.61
C ALA A 55 17.94 -90.58 -6.38
N LYS A 56 17.40 -91.49 -5.55
CA LYS A 56 16.74 -91.15 -4.26
C LYS A 56 17.65 -90.35 -3.31
N ALA A 57 18.97 -90.50 -3.44
CA ALA A 57 19.98 -89.77 -2.67
C ALA A 57 20.07 -88.27 -3.01
N ASP A 58 19.52 -87.84 -4.15
CA ASP A 58 19.45 -86.45 -4.60
C ASP A 58 18.27 -85.68 -3.96
N TYR A 59 17.43 -86.39 -3.22
CA TYR A 59 16.26 -85.86 -2.53
C TYR A 59 16.43 -85.89 -1.02
N VAL A 60 15.74 -84.97 -0.36
CA VAL A 60 15.60 -84.90 1.09
C VAL A 60 14.13 -85.12 1.40
N LYS A 61 13.83 -86.09 2.26
CA LYS A 61 12.46 -86.38 2.70
C LYS A 61 12.02 -85.28 3.67
N ALA A 62 10.94 -84.58 3.34
CA ALA A 62 10.32 -83.55 4.16
C ALA A 62 8.84 -83.94 4.39
N GLY A 63 8.54 -84.52 5.55
CA GLY A 63 7.20 -85.06 5.83
C GLY A 63 6.80 -86.17 4.85
N ARG A 64 5.70 -85.96 4.11
CA ARG A 64 5.17 -86.90 3.09
C ARG A 64 5.77 -86.69 1.70
N THR A 65 6.56 -85.65 1.47
CA THR A 65 7.10 -85.29 0.16
C THR A 65 8.63 -85.39 0.11
N TYR A 66 9.18 -85.52 -1.09
CA TYR A 66 10.62 -85.50 -1.34
C TYR A 66 10.98 -84.21 -2.08
N ILE A 67 11.88 -83.42 -1.50
CA ILE A 67 12.35 -82.17 -2.11
C ILE A 67 13.74 -82.41 -2.66
N ALA A 68 13.96 -82.09 -3.93
CA ALA A 68 15.27 -82.25 -4.54
C ALA A 68 16.28 -81.28 -3.88
N LYS A 69 17.47 -81.77 -3.52
CA LYS A 69 18.54 -80.96 -2.90
C LYS A 69 18.90 -79.73 -3.73
N LYS A 70 18.79 -79.82 -5.06
CA LYS A 70 19.01 -78.69 -5.97
C LYS A 70 18.01 -77.56 -5.81
N VAL A 71 16.75 -77.83 -5.48
CA VAL A 71 15.73 -76.81 -5.26
C VAL A 71 16.03 -76.04 -3.98
N ILE A 72 16.46 -76.77 -2.94
CA ILE A 72 16.91 -76.18 -1.68
C ILE A 72 18.16 -75.31 -1.92
N LEU A 73 19.12 -75.79 -2.73
CA LEU A 73 20.32 -75.02 -3.09
C LEU A 73 19.98 -73.78 -3.92
N MET A 74 19.05 -73.87 -4.88
CA MET A 74 18.57 -72.72 -5.66
C MET A 74 17.93 -71.66 -4.77
N ALA A 75 17.07 -72.07 -3.84
CA ALA A 75 16.44 -71.17 -2.88
C ALA A 75 17.50 -70.49 -2.00
N LEU A 76 18.48 -71.25 -1.49
CA LEU A 76 19.54 -70.72 -0.64
C LEU A 76 20.47 -69.74 -1.39
N VAL A 77 20.87 -70.06 -2.62
CA VAL A 77 21.67 -69.16 -3.48
C VAL A 77 20.86 -67.92 -3.86
N GLY A 78 19.57 -68.08 -4.15
CA GLY A 78 18.67 -66.96 -4.43
C GLY A 78 18.52 -66.00 -3.24
N VAL A 79 18.33 -66.52 -2.03
CA VAL A 79 18.27 -65.73 -0.80
C VAL A 79 19.59 -64.99 -0.54
N LEU A 80 20.73 -65.67 -0.65
CA LEU A 80 22.04 -65.04 -0.46
C LEU A 80 22.33 -63.97 -1.53
N ALA A 81 21.96 -64.22 -2.79
CA ALA A 81 22.09 -63.24 -3.86
C ALA A 81 21.17 -62.04 -3.64
N PHE A 82 19.93 -62.26 -3.21
CA PHE A 82 19.01 -61.19 -2.85
C PHE A 82 19.54 -60.37 -1.68
N LEU A 83 19.98 -60.98 -0.58
CA LEU A 83 20.56 -60.27 0.56
C LEU A 83 21.81 -59.46 0.17
N PHE A 84 22.66 -60.01 -0.68
CA PHE A 84 23.82 -59.30 -1.23
C PHE A 84 23.39 -58.10 -2.08
N VAL A 85 22.45 -58.29 -3.02
CA VAL A 85 21.95 -57.20 -3.87
C VAL A 85 21.21 -56.15 -3.04
N PHE A 86 20.45 -56.58 -2.05
CA PHE A 86 19.72 -55.71 -1.16
C PHE A 86 20.66 -54.85 -0.35
N HIS A 87 21.59 -55.44 0.40
CA HIS A 87 22.52 -54.68 1.24
C HIS A 87 23.48 -53.80 0.43
N ARG A 88 23.93 -54.26 -0.75
CA ARG A 88 24.93 -53.54 -1.55
C ARG A 88 24.34 -52.45 -2.45
N PHE A 89 23.11 -52.62 -2.94
CA PHE A 89 22.51 -51.74 -3.94
C PHE A 89 21.15 -51.18 -3.52
N LEU A 90 20.19 -52.02 -3.10
CA LEU A 90 18.83 -51.52 -2.79
C LEU A 90 18.79 -50.72 -1.47
N TYR A 91 19.56 -51.11 -0.45
CA TYR A 91 19.56 -50.46 0.86
C TYR A 91 20.19 -49.06 0.81
N PRO A 92 21.38 -48.83 0.23
CA PRO A 92 21.92 -47.47 0.06
C PRO A 92 21.06 -46.57 -0.84
N TRP A 93 20.45 -47.15 -1.88
CA TRP A 93 19.50 -46.45 -2.75
C TRP A 93 18.21 -46.07 -2.02
N ALA A 94 17.69 -46.97 -1.17
CA ALA A 94 16.50 -46.72 -0.37
C ALA A 94 16.78 -45.74 0.78
N GLU A 95 17.94 -45.82 1.42
CA GLU A 95 18.39 -44.92 2.47
C GLU A 95 18.45 -43.48 1.96
N GLY A 96 19.14 -43.23 0.84
CA GLY A 96 19.23 -41.88 0.25
C GLY A 96 17.92 -41.32 -0.33
N ARG A 97 16.90 -42.15 -0.52
CA ARG A 97 15.61 -41.75 -1.11
C ARG A 97 14.44 -41.72 -0.13
N PHE A 98 14.48 -42.53 0.92
CA PHE A 98 13.35 -42.74 1.84
C PHE A 98 13.69 -42.49 3.32
N TRP A 99 14.98 -42.38 3.69
CA TRP A 99 15.39 -42.09 5.07
C TRP A 99 16.19 -40.79 5.14
N VAL A 100 15.51 -39.71 5.49
CA VAL A 100 16.14 -38.44 5.82
C VAL A 100 16.79 -38.59 7.22
N PRO A 101 18.13 -38.60 7.35
CA PRO A 101 18.78 -38.78 8.64
C PRO A 101 18.48 -37.64 9.60
N GLU A 102 18.44 -37.95 10.88
CA GLU A 102 18.37 -36.97 11.97
C GLU A 102 19.78 -36.60 12.41
N LEU A 103 20.10 -35.32 12.37
CA LEU A 103 21.38 -34.73 12.74
C LEU A 103 21.16 -33.75 13.89
N THR A 104 21.84 -33.96 15.00
CA THR A 104 21.87 -32.98 16.09
C THR A 104 22.94 -31.94 15.79
N ILE A 105 22.60 -30.66 15.97
CA ILE A 105 23.56 -29.55 15.86
C ILE A 105 24.77 -29.76 16.79
N ASN A 106 25.89 -29.10 16.49
CA ASN A 106 27.13 -29.17 17.28
C ASN A 106 27.75 -30.58 17.37
N THR A 107 27.45 -31.48 16.42
CA THR A 107 28.11 -32.78 16.28
C THR A 107 29.06 -32.77 15.09
N GLU A 108 30.17 -33.52 15.16
CA GLU A 108 31.12 -33.63 14.04
C GLU A 108 30.43 -34.08 12.75
N ARG A 109 29.46 -35.00 12.87
CA ARG A 109 28.68 -35.50 11.73
C ARG A 109 27.87 -34.39 11.06
N PHE A 110 27.33 -33.44 11.81
CA PHE A 110 26.52 -32.34 11.25
C PHE A 110 27.36 -31.45 10.33
N TYR A 111 28.54 -31.00 10.78
CA TYR A 111 29.39 -30.05 10.04
C TYR A 111 30.00 -30.58 8.74
N VAL A 112 29.95 -31.88 8.49
CA VAL A 112 30.51 -32.52 7.28
C VAL A 112 29.44 -33.17 6.41
N TYR A 113 28.17 -33.00 6.75
CA TYR A 113 27.07 -33.67 6.06
C TYR A 113 26.52 -32.82 4.91
N SER A 114 26.36 -33.45 3.74
CA SER A 114 25.68 -32.88 2.59
C SER A 114 24.55 -33.82 2.12
N GLY A 115 23.43 -33.23 1.71
CA GLY A 115 22.22 -33.93 1.29
C GLY A 115 21.00 -33.60 2.17
N LYS A 116 19.89 -34.29 1.96
CA LYS A 116 18.67 -34.07 2.74
C LYS A 116 18.85 -34.56 4.17
N ALA A 117 18.47 -33.77 5.17
CA ALA A 117 18.49 -34.14 6.59
C ALA A 117 17.35 -33.47 7.38
N LYS A 118 17.06 -34.04 8.55
CA LYS A 118 16.34 -33.39 9.64
C LYS A 118 17.38 -32.91 10.65
N VAL A 119 17.41 -31.62 10.93
CA VAL A 119 18.31 -31.03 11.92
C VAL A 119 17.54 -30.82 13.21
N LEU A 120 18.11 -31.29 14.31
CA LEU A 120 17.54 -31.21 15.66
C LEU A 120 18.45 -30.38 16.57
N ASP A 121 17.88 -29.69 17.55
CA ASP A 121 18.64 -29.08 18.65
C ASP A 121 19.17 -30.14 19.65
N THR A 122 19.87 -29.70 20.71
CA THR A 122 20.41 -30.58 21.75
C THR A 122 19.34 -31.27 22.61
N TYR A 123 18.08 -30.82 22.54
CA TYR A 123 16.93 -31.36 23.24
C TYR A 123 16.03 -32.20 22.31
N ALA A 124 16.49 -32.49 21.10
CA ALA A 124 15.76 -33.21 20.05
C ALA A 124 14.53 -32.46 19.49
N ASN A 125 14.46 -31.13 19.62
CA ASN A 125 13.47 -30.31 18.92
C ASN A 125 13.87 -30.16 17.45
N LEU A 126 12.88 -30.22 16.55
CA LEU A 126 13.11 -30.07 15.11
C LEU A 126 13.40 -28.61 14.76
N LEU A 127 14.54 -28.36 14.12
CA LEU A 127 14.95 -27.03 13.65
C LEU A 127 14.85 -26.88 12.14
N TYR A 128 15.19 -27.92 11.37
CA TYR A 128 15.19 -27.82 9.90
C TYR A 128 14.94 -29.17 9.24
N VAL A 129 14.28 -29.14 8.08
CA VAL A 129 14.14 -30.30 7.18
C VAL A 129 14.45 -29.85 5.77
N GLY A 130 15.52 -30.35 5.16
CA GLY A 130 15.87 -29.94 3.81
C GLY A 130 17.29 -30.29 3.42
N ASP A 131 17.75 -29.64 2.35
CA ASP A 131 19.08 -29.81 1.78
C ASP A 131 20.16 -29.11 2.63
N LEU A 132 21.24 -29.83 2.91
CA LEU A 132 22.45 -29.33 3.54
C LEU A 132 23.65 -29.44 2.58
N ASP A 133 24.60 -28.53 2.73
CA ASP A 133 25.90 -28.54 2.06
C ASP A 133 26.99 -28.25 3.10
N ASP A 134 27.82 -29.26 3.42
CA ASP A 134 28.84 -29.22 4.49
C ASP A 134 28.29 -28.65 5.81
N GLY A 135 27.14 -29.18 6.23
CA GLY A 135 26.42 -28.79 7.43
C GLY A 135 25.67 -27.45 7.36
N ARG A 136 25.80 -26.69 6.27
CA ARG A 136 25.09 -25.43 6.08
C ARG A 136 23.76 -25.65 5.37
N ILE A 137 22.75 -24.86 5.73
CA ILE A 137 21.45 -24.89 5.04
C ILE A 137 21.62 -24.31 3.63
N ASN A 138 21.37 -25.12 2.60
CA ASN A 138 21.54 -24.71 1.20
C ASN A 138 20.64 -25.56 0.28
N GLY A 139 19.83 -24.91 -0.55
CA GLY A 139 18.80 -25.59 -1.37
C GLY A 139 17.41 -25.52 -0.73
N LYS A 140 16.56 -26.54 -0.97
CA LYS A 140 15.15 -26.50 -0.55
C LYS A 140 14.98 -27.03 0.86
N GLY A 141 14.22 -26.33 1.69
CA GLY A 141 13.90 -26.82 3.03
C GLY A 141 12.76 -26.11 3.75
N SER A 142 12.54 -26.53 4.99
CA SER A 142 11.61 -25.94 5.95
C SER A 142 12.35 -25.71 7.26
N LEU A 143 12.33 -24.46 7.74
CA LEU A 143 12.92 -24.02 8.99
C LEU A 143 11.84 -23.88 10.05
N TYR A 144 12.13 -24.36 11.25
CA TYR A 144 11.25 -24.38 12.40
C TYR A 144 11.88 -23.61 13.56
N HIS A 145 11.05 -22.93 14.33
CA HIS A 145 11.46 -22.35 15.59
C HIS A 145 11.57 -23.48 16.65
N PRO A 146 12.40 -23.34 17.71
CA PRO A 146 12.56 -24.38 18.73
C PRO A 146 11.28 -24.83 19.46
N ASP A 147 10.22 -24.02 19.46
CA ASP A 147 8.89 -24.38 19.99
C ASP A 147 8.04 -25.23 19.01
N GLY A 148 8.55 -25.49 17.79
CA GLY A 148 7.97 -26.36 16.78
C GLY A 148 7.17 -25.65 15.69
N HIS A 149 6.94 -24.34 15.75
CA HIS A 149 6.21 -23.66 14.67
C HIS A 149 7.09 -23.51 13.41
N LEU A 150 6.47 -23.66 12.23
CA LEU A 150 7.13 -23.45 10.94
C LEU A 150 7.41 -21.95 10.78
N VAL A 151 8.65 -21.58 10.49
CA VAL A 151 9.07 -20.18 10.29
C VAL A 151 9.14 -19.84 8.81
N TYR A 152 9.74 -20.74 8.03
CA TYR A 152 9.96 -20.53 6.60
C TYR A 152 9.98 -21.86 5.85
N ARG A 153 9.48 -21.85 4.62
CA ARG A 153 9.61 -22.94 3.66
C ARG A 153 9.99 -22.37 2.31
N GLY A 154 11.09 -22.82 1.73
CA GLY A 154 11.51 -22.33 0.44
C GLY A 154 12.94 -22.69 0.09
N ASP A 155 13.48 -21.89 -0.82
CA ASP A 155 14.87 -21.94 -1.23
C ASP A 155 15.77 -21.21 -0.22
N PHE A 156 16.99 -21.73 -0.05
CA PHE A 156 18.03 -21.19 0.80
C PHE A 156 19.36 -21.13 0.05
N VAL A 157 20.16 -20.10 0.33
CA VAL A 157 21.56 -20.02 -0.09
C VAL A 157 22.38 -19.52 1.08
N ASN A 158 23.39 -20.30 1.51
CA ASN A 158 24.25 -19.98 2.65
C ASN A 158 23.44 -19.59 3.91
N GLU A 159 22.45 -20.42 4.28
CA GLU A 159 21.60 -20.23 5.46
C GLU A 159 20.62 -19.05 5.41
N LEU A 160 20.62 -18.28 4.31
CA LEU A 160 19.70 -17.17 4.08
C LEU A 160 18.52 -17.61 3.20
N TYR A 161 17.35 -17.03 3.41
CA TYR A 161 16.22 -17.16 2.49
C TYR A 161 16.58 -16.52 1.15
N GLU A 162 16.39 -17.25 0.07
CA GLU A 162 16.75 -16.85 -1.29
C GLU A 162 15.74 -17.46 -2.26
N GLY A 163 15.41 -16.82 -3.38
CA GLY A 163 14.48 -17.38 -4.36
C GLY A 163 13.06 -17.54 -3.81
N LYS A 164 12.30 -18.54 -4.29
CA LYS A 164 10.88 -18.68 -3.93
C LYS A 164 10.71 -19.28 -2.53
N GLY A 165 9.84 -18.67 -1.72
CA GLY A 165 9.52 -19.17 -0.39
C GLY A 165 8.23 -18.64 0.21
N GLU A 166 7.88 -19.19 1.36
CA GLU A 166 6.78 -18.79 2.22
C GLU A 166 7.31 -18.57 3.64
N ARG A 167 6.93 -17.44 4.26
CA ARG A 167 7.20 -17.13 5.65
C ARG A 167 5.91 -17.21 6.45
N PHE A 168 6.00 -17.73 7.66
CA PHE A 168 4.85 -18.01 8.53
C PHE A 168 4.98 -17.29 9.87
N ALA A 169 3.85 -16.98 10.47
CA ALA A 169 3.74 -16.53 11.85
C ALA A 169 3.68 -17.74 12.81
N ALA A 170 3.77 -17.47 14.12
CA ALA A 170 3.74 -18.52 15.15
C ALA A 170 2.42 -19.30 15.20
N ASP A 171 1.30 -18.69 14.78
CA ASP A 171 -0.01 -19.35 14.66
C ASP A 171 -0.15 -20.20 13.37
N GLY A 172 0.88 -20.20 12.52
CA GLY A 172 0.90 -20.91 11.24
C GLY A 172 0.29 -20.15 10.07
N SER A 173 -0.20 -18.92 10.26
CA SER A 173 -0.66 -18.06 9.17
C SER A 173 0.52 -17.66 8.28
N VAL A 174 0.26 -17.53 6.97
CA VAL A 174 1.26 -17.05 6.02
C VAL A 174 1.41 -15.54 6.24
N ILE A 175 2.63 -15.07 6.44
CA ILE A 175 2.98 -13.65 6.46
C ILE A 175 3.33 -13.19 5.05
N TYR A 176 4.10 -14.00 4.32
CA TYR A 176 4.58 -13.63 2.99
C TYR A 176 4.78 -14.86 2.11
N ARG A 177 4.47 -14.73 0.82
CA ARG A 177 4.75 -15.72 -0.22
C ARG A 177 5.33 -15.00 -1.43
N GLY A 178 6.54 -15.32 -1.86
CA GLY A 178 7.17 -14.63 -2.97
C GLY A 178 8.64 -14.94 -3.14
N ASP A 179 9.36 -14.05 -3.83
CA ASP A 179 10.82 -14.13 -3.91
C ASP A 179 11.49 -13.53 -2.67
N PHE A 180 12.63 -14.11 -2.31
CA PHE A 180 13.51 -13.67 -1.25
C PHE A 180 14.90 -13.41 -1.82
N LYS A 181 15.59 -12.46 -1.22
CA LYS A 181 17.00 -12.21 -1.48
C LYS A 181 17.69 -11.87 -0.17
N ALA A 182 18.64 -12.70 0.26
CA ALA A 182 19.34 -12.52 1.53
C ALA A 182 18.40 -12.19 2.72
N ASN A 183 17.38 -13.04 2.96
CA ASN A 183 16.33 -12.88 3.98
C ASN A 183 15.28 -11.77 3.77
N ALA A 184 15.48 -10.85 2.83
CA ALA A 184 14.50 -9.79 2.55
C ALA A 184 13.48 -10.23 1.50
N TYR A 185 12.25 -9.72 1.58
CA TYR A 185 11.27 -9.86 0.49
C TYR A 185 11.79 -9.11 -0.74
N HIS A 186 11.73 -9.76 -1.89
CA HIS A 186 12.26 -9.24 -3.14
C HIS A 186 11.38 -9.71 -4.30
N GLY A 187 11.54 -9.13 -5.49
CA GLY A 187 10.84 -9.61 -6.70
C GLY A 187 9.32 -9.63 -6.54
N GLU A 188 8.65 -10.62 -7.12
CA GLU A 188 7.19 -10.73 -7.07
C GLU A 188 6.74 -11.47 -5.80
N GLY A 189 5.75 -10.93 -5.09
CA GLY A 189 5.21 -11.57 -3.90
C GLY A 189 3.85 -11.07 -3.43
N GLN A 190 3.35 -11.76 -2.40
CA GLN A 190 2.12 -11.49 -1.69
C GLN A 190 2.44 -11.34 -0.20
N LEU A 191 2.08 -10.21 0.40
CA LEU A 191 2.18 -9.94 1.82
C LEU A 191 0.78 -10.05 2.45
N PHE A 192 0.71 -10.70 3.60
CA PHE A 192 -0.52 -10.93 4.32
C PHE A 192 -0.44 -10.32 5.72
N GLU A 193 -1.56 -9.78 6.18
CA GLU A 193 -1.73 -9.25 7.53
C GLU A 193 -2.99 -9.85 8.14
N ASN A 194 -2.86 -10.48 9.32
CA ASN A 194 -3.96 -11.17 10.00
C ASN A 194 -4.70 -12.20 9.13
N GLY A 195 -3.99 -12.83 8.18
CA GLY A 195 -4.54 -13.81 7.24
C GLY A 195 -5.20 -13.20 5.99
N ASN A 196 -5.33 -11.88 5.90
CA ASN A 196 -5.85 -11.19 4.73
C ASN A 196 -4.71 -10.76 3.82
N LEU A 197 -4.93 -10.76 2.51
CA LEU A 197 -3.98 -10.21 1.55
C LEU A 197 -3.89 -8.70 1.80
N LEU A 198 -2.69 -8.21 2.13
CA LEU A 198 -2.42 -6.78 2.34
C LEU A 198 -1.88 -6.16 1.05
N TYR A 199 -0.94 -6.83 0.40
CA TYR A 199 -0.28 -6.34 -0.82
C TYR A 199 0.08 -7.49 -1.76
N GLU A 200 -0.09 -7.28 -3.06
CA GLU A 200 0.42 -8.15 -4.13
C GLU A 200 1.16 -7.29 -5.17
N GLY A 201 2.39 -7.68 -5.51
CA GLY A 201 3.19 -6.96 -6.49
C GLY A 201 4.69 -7.12 -6.23
N GLN A 202 5.45 -6.14 -6.70
CA GLN A 202 6.91 -6.18 -6.56
C GLN A 202 7.40 -5.69 -5.19
N PHE A 203 8.54 -6.25 -4.77
CA PHE A 203 9.24 -5.93 -3.53
C PHE A 203 10.72 -5.65 -3.78
N GLN A 204 11.26 -4.70 -3.04
CA GLN A 204 12.71 -4.46 -2.96
C GLN A 204 13.10 -4.24 -1.51
N ASP A 205 14.02 -5.08 -1.01
CA ASP A 205 14.57 -5.01 0.35
C ASP A 205 13.49 -4.95 1.44
N GLY A 206 12.41 -5.73 1.27
CA GLY A 206 11.29 -5.79 2.21
C GLY A 206 10.19 -4.73 2.01
N LEU A 207 10.39 -3.75 1.13
CA LEU A 207 9.44 -2.67 0.87
C LEU A 207 8.69 -2.89 -0.45
N PHE A 208 7.47 -2.35 -0.55
CA PHE A 208 6.72 -2.32 -1.81
C PHE A 208 7.50 -1.54 -2.86
N HIS A 209 7.57 -2.09 -4.06
CA HIS A 209 8.28 -1.54 -5.19
C HIS A 209 7.54 -1.87 -6.49
N GLY A 210 7.78 -1.12 -7.56
CA GLY A 210 7.22 -1.39 -8.90
C GLY A 210 5.70 -1.47 -8.93
N GLU A 211 5.15 -2.15 -9.92
CA GLU A 211 3.70 -2.33 -10.05
C GLU A 211 3.15 -3.19 -8.91
N GLY A 212 2.04 -2.76 -8.31
CA GLY A 212 1.39 -3.50 -7.23
C GLY A 212 -0.03 -3.07 -6.92
N GLN A 213 -0.66 -3.84 -6.04
CA GLN A 213 -1.99 -3.58 -5.48
C GLN A 213 -1.94 -3.72 -3.97
N LEU A 214 -2.47 -2.72 -3.27
CA LEU A 214 -2.71 -2.74 -1.83
C LEU A 214 -4.20 -2.99 -1.59
N TYR A 215 -4.55 -3.76 -0.58
CA TYR A 215 -5.94 -4.17 -0.31
C TYR A 215 -6.44 -3.63 1.04
N HIS A 216 -7.75 -3.50 1.15
CA HIS A 216 -8.47 -3.32 2.41
C HIS A 216 -8.65 -4.67 3.13
N ASP A 217 -8.94 -4.64 4.42
CA ASP A 217 -9.16 -5.85 5.24
C ASP A 217 -10.29 -6.76 4.73
N ASN A 218 -11.23 -6.21 3.95
CA ASN A 218 -12.32 -6.97 3.34
C ASN A 218 -11.96 -7.62 2.00
N GLY A 219 -10.71 -7.47 1.55
CA GLY A 219 -10.18 -8.04 0.32
C GLY A 219 -10.40 -7.20 -0.94
N ASN A 220 -11.05 -6.04 -0.85
CA ASN A 220 -11.17 -5.13 -1.99
C ASN A 220 -9.87 -4.35 -2.19
N VAL A 221 -9.53 -4.05 -3.45
CA VAL A 221 -8.37 -3.22 -3.78
C VAL A 221 -8.55 -1.83 -3.15
N ARG A 222 -7.51 -1.33 -2.49
CA ARG A 222 -7.42 0.02 -1.93
C ARG A 222 -6.60 0.92 -2.84
N LEU A 223 -5.41 0.48 -3.24
CA LEU A 223 -4.51 1.23 -4.12
C LEU A 223 -4.00 0.34 -5.26
N THR A 224 -3.76 0.95 -6.40
CA THR A 224 -3.12 0.31 -7.57
C THR A 224 -2.22 1.31 -8.28
N GLY A 225 -1.05 0.86 -8.73
CA GLY A 225 -0.07 1.66 -9.47
C GLY A 225 1.37 1.27 -9.11
N ASN A 226 2.31 2.16 -9.41
CA ASN A 226 3.73 1.97 -9.08
C ASN A 226 4.05 2.39 -7.65
N PHE A 227 4.83 1.57 -6.95
CA PHE A 227 5.33 1.81 -5.61
C PHE A 227 6.84 2.03 -5.62
N ARG A 228 7.33 2.87 -4.72
CA ARG A 228 8.75 3.05 -4.43
C ARG A 228 8.94 3.25 -2.94
N ALA A 229 9.82 2.43 -2.36
CA ALA A 229 10.13 2.47 -0.92
C ALA A 229 8.87 2.41 -0.03
N GLY A 230 7.86 1.62 -0.43
CA GLY A 230 6.61 1.45 0.31
C GLY A 230 5.50 2.45 -0.03
N HIS A 231 5.76 3.49 -0.82
CA HIS A 231 4.79 4.54 -1.16
C HIS A 231 4.38 4.49 -2.62
N LEU A 232 3.12 4.81 -2.91
CA LEU A 232 2.63 4.96 -4.29
C LEU A 232 3.28 6.20 -4.93
N GLU A 233 3.81 6.07 -6.13
CA GLU A 233 4.52 7.12 -6.88
C GLU A 233 4.16 7.05 -8.37
N GLY A 234 3.92 8.20 -8.99
CA GLY A 234 3.46 8.28 -10.37
C GLY A 234 1.96 8.06 -10.49
N GLU A 235 1.49 7.57 -11.64
CA GLU A 235 0.05 7.35 -11.87
C GLU A 235 -0.48 6.17 -11.04
N GLY A 236 -1.64 6.36 -10.42
CA GLY A 236 -2.30 5.32 -9.64
C GLY A 236 -3.78 5.60 -9.41
N LYS A 237 -4.45 4.66 -8.73
CA LYS A 237 -5.86 4.79 -8.33
C LYS A 237 -6.06 4.42 -6.88
N GLU A 238 -6.99 5.11 -6.23
CA GLU A 238 -7.47 4.81 -4.89
C GLU A 238 -8.95 4.45 -4.91
N TYR A 239 -9.31 3.45 -4.10
CA TYR A 239 -10.67 2.93 -3.99
C TYR A 239 -11.11 2.87 -2.54
N THR A 240 -12.40 3.07 -2.31
CA THR A 240 -13.07 2.87 -1.04
C THR A 240 -13.22 1.38 -0.71
N ALA A 241 -13.54 1.06 0.55
CA ALA A 241 -13.66 -0.32 1.00
C ALA A 241 -14.75 -1.11 0.26
N ASP A 242 -15.79 -0.47 -0.27
CA ASP A 242 -16.83 -1.11 -1.11
C ASP A 242 -16.38 -1.32 -2.57
N GLY A 243 -15.17 -0.87 -2.94
CA GLY A 243 -14.59 -0.98 -4.28
C GLY A 243 -14.94 0.18 -5.22
N SER A 244 -15.59 1.24 -4.73
CA SER A 244 -15.86 2.44 -5.53
C SER A 244 -14.58 3.26 -5.73
N LEU A 245 -14.39 3.81 -6.94
CA LEU A 245 -13.22 4.63 -7.26
C LEU A 245 -13.30 5.95 -6.48
N LEU A 246 -12.25 6.31 -5.75
CA LEU A 246 -12.13 7.56 -4.98
C LEU A 246 -11.27 8.57 -5.75
N TYR A 247 -10.17 8.11 -6.34
CA TYR A 247 -9.20 8.96 -7.01
C TYR A 247 -8.50 8.23 -8.16
N HIS A 248 -8.20 8.94 -9.24
CA HIS A 248 -7.28 8.52 -10.30
C HIS A 248 -6.39 9.71 -10.68
N GLY A 249 -5.08 9.55 -10.57
CA GLY A 249 -4.13 10.61 -10.90
C GLY A 249 -2.72 10.29 -10.44
N PHE A 250 -1.92 11.33 -10.30
CA PHE A 250 -0.52 11.21 -9.90
C PHE A 250 -0.35 11.27 -8.37
N PHE A 251 0.61 10.48 -7.88
CA PHE A 251 1.02 10.40 -6.49
C PHE A 251 2.51 10.74 -6.33
N LEU A 252 2.86 11.37 -5.21
CA LEU A 252 4.23 11.55 -4.76
C LEU A 252 4.29 11.28 -3.25
N ASP A 253 5.15 10.34 -2.84
CA ASP A 253 5.26 9.87 -1.45
C ASP A 253 3.89 9.42 -0.87
N GLY A 254 3.04 8.81 -1.70
CA GLY A 254 1.71 8.34 -1.30
C GLY A 254 0.64 9.43 -1.15
N LEU A 255 0.94 10.69 -1.48
CA LEU A 255 -0.01 11.79 -1.48
C LEU A 255 -0.40 12.19 -2.91
N TYR A 256 -1.63 12.65 -3.12
CA TYR A 256 -2.05 13.21 -4.41
C TYR A 256 -1.14 14.39 -4.79
N ASN A 257 -0.56 14.34 -5.99
CA ASN A 257 0.40 15.32 -6.47
C ASN A 257 0.42 15.35 -7.99
N GLY A 258 0.40 16.53 -8.62
CA GLY A 258 0.25 16.63 -10.07
C GLY A 258 -1.23 16.56 -10.47
N THR A 259 -1.55 16.09 -11.67
CA THR A 259 -2.94 16.07 -12.16
C THR A 259 -3.71 14.84 -11.67
N GLY A 260 -5.00 15.00 -11.37
CA GLY A 260 -5.87 13.89 -11.04
C GLY A 260 -7.36 14.25 -10.99
N THR A 261 -8.16 13.24 -10.69
CA THR A 261 -9.62 13.34 -10.61
C THR A 261 -10.09 12.64 -9.33
N ILE A 262 -10.88 13.33 -8.51
CA ILE A 262 -11.59 12.77 -7.35
C ILE A 262 -13.02 12.44 -7.79
N TYR A 263 -13.53 11.33 -7.27
CA TYR A 263 -14.88 10.85 -7.54
C TYR A 263 -15.69 10.81 -6.25
N ASN A 264 -17.00 11.02 -6.38
CA ASN A 264 -17.97 10.67 -5.35
C ASN A 264 -18.17 9.15 -5.36
N PRO A 265 -17.82 8.40 -4.30
CA PRO A 265 -17.96 6.95 -4.31
C PRO A 265 -19.43 6.50 -4.34
N GLU A 266 -20.35 7.26 -3.74
CA GLU A 266 -21.77 6.91 -3.67
C GLU A 266 -22.48 7.17 -5.00
N LEU A 267 -22.27 8.34 -5.60
CA LEU A 267 -22.92 8.79 -6.82
C LEU A 267 -22.16 8.39 -8.09
N LYS A 268 -20.90 7.97 -7.97
CA LYS A 268 -19.98 7.63 -9.08
C LYS A 268 -19.81 8.78 -10.07
N THR A 269 -19.90 10.01 -9.58
CA THR A 269 -19.71 11.26 -10.32
C THR A 269 -18.33 11.85 -10.04
N VAL A 270 -17.82 12.67 -10.96
CA VAL A 270 -16.59 13.44 -10.70
C VAL A 270 -16.91 14.53 -9.69
N SER A 271 -16.08 14.67 -8.66
CA SER A 271 -16.18 15.75 -7.68
C SER A 271 -15.20 16.89 -7.98
N TYR A 272 -14.02 16.55 -8.46
CA TYR A 272 -12.96 17.50 -8.80
C TYR A 272 -12.04 16.91 -9.87
N GLU A 273 -11.63 17.72 -10.84
CA GLU A 273 -10.53 17.40 -11.75
C GLU A 273 -9.53 18.58 -11.78
N GLY A 274 -8.24 18.30 -11.64
CA GLY A 274 -7.26 19.39 -11.61
C GLY A 274 -5.92 18.98 -11.04
N GLN A 275 -5.16 20.00 -10.63
CA GLN A 275 -3.83 19.84 -10.07
C GLN A 275 -3.86 19.70 -8.53
N PHE A 276 -2.88 18.97 -8.00
CA PHE A 276 -2.73 18.65 -6.59
C PHE A 276 -1.31 18.93 -6.11
N ARG A 277 -1.21 19.35 -4.85
CA ARG A 277 0.07 19.44 -4.14
C ARG A 277 -0.12 18.97 -2.70
N LYS A 278 0.59 17.91 -2.31
CA LYS A 278 0.53 17.31 -0.96
C LYS A 278 -0.91 16.98 -0.52
N GLY A 279 -1.71 16.42 -1.42
CA GLY A 279 -3.10 16.01 -1.13
C GLY A 279 -4.15 17.12 -1.24
N ARG A 280 -3.77 18.38 -1.50
CA ARG A 280 -4.72 19.52 -1.65
C ARG A 280 -4.83 19.97 -3.09
N HIS A 281 -6.01 20.50 -3.45
CA HIS A 281 -6.22 21.17 -4.74
C HIS A 281 -5.28 22.37 -4.84
N GLU A 282 -4.62 22.51 -5.98
CA GLU A 282 -3.59 23.51 -6.19
C GLU A 282 -3.47 23.79 -7.68
N GLY A 283 -3.24 25.03 -8.10
CA GLY A 283 -3.20 25.38 -9.53
C GLY A 283 -4.57 25.25 -10.19
N PHE A 284 -4.61 25.08 -11.50
CA PHE A 284 -5.89 25.07 -12.24
C PHE A 284 -6.68 23.77 -12.04
N GLY A 285 -7.99 23.89 -11.84
CA GLY A 285 -8.91 22.76 -11.74
C GLY A 285 -10.38 23.15 -11.90
N ARG A 286 -11.25 22.14 -11.90
CA ARG A 286 -12.70 22.26 -11.92
C ARG A 286 -13.31 21.48 -10.76
N LEU A 287 -14.22 22.13 -10.05
CA LEU A 287 -15.03 21.54 -8.99
C LEU A 287 -16.45 21.28 -9.52
N TYR A 288 -17.03 20.16 -9.15
CA TYR A 288 -18.35 19.72 -9.59
C TYR A 288 -19.30 19.55 -8.42
N ASP A 289 -20.56 19.92 -8.66
CA ASP A 289 -21.67 19.57 -7.81
C ASP A 289 -21.91 18.06 -7.86
N GLN A 290 -22.00 17.43 -6.70
CA GLN A 290 -21.98 15.97 -6.58
C GLN A 290 -23.22 15.32 -7.20
N GLU A 291 -24.38 15.96 -7.04
CA GLU A 291 -25.68 15.43 -7.46
C GLU A 291 -25.95 15.70 -8.95
N SER A 292 -25.74 16.93 -9.40
CA SER A 292 -26.04 17.33 -10.78
C SER A 292 -24.89 17.05 -11.76
N GLY A 293 -23.67 16.87 -11.25
CA GLY A 293 -22.45 16.76 -12.06
C GLY A 293 -22.10 18.03 -12.83
N ARG A 294 -22.69 19.18 -12.47
CA ARG A 294 -22.41 20.48 -13.08
C ARG A 294 -21.14 21.08 -12.47
N ILE A 295 -20.39 21.82 -13.27
CA ILE A 295 -19.25 22.60 -12.76
C ILE A 295 -19.82 23.67 -11.82
N VAL A 296 -19.23 23.78 -10.64
CA VAL A 296 -19.48 24.84 -9.65
C VAL A 296 -18.40 25.92 -9.77
N TYR A 297 -17.15 25.51 -10.01
CA TYR A 297 -16.01 26.42 -10.16
C TYR A 297 -15.00 25.87 -11.16
N GLU A 298 -14.46 26.74 -12.02
CA GLU A 298 -13.31 26.47 -12.89
C GLU A 298 -12.29 27.60 -12.73
N GLY A 299 -11.08 27.30 -12.27
CA GLY A 299 -10.07 28.34 -12.04
C GLY A 299 -8.88 27.85 -11.23
N GLU A 300 -8.09 28.78 -10.72
CA GLU A 300 -6.95 28.45 -9.86
C GLU A 300 -7.39 28.08 -8.44
N PHE A 301 -6.60 27.21 -7.82
CA PHE A 301 -6.71 26.79 -6.43
C PHE A 301 -5.38 27.03 -5.72
N SER A 302 -5.44 27.38 -4.44
CA SER A 302 -4.27 27.39 -3.56
C SER A 302 -4.67 26.81 -2.22
N GLU A 303 -3.94 25.78 -1.77
CA GLU A 303 -4.18 25.11 -0.49
C GLU A 303 -5.64 24.62 -0.32
N GLY A 304 -6.26 24.15 -1.42
CA GLY A 304 -7.63 23.63 -1.43
C GLY A 304 -8.73 24.68 -1.62
N ARG A 305 -8.40 25.97 -1.70
CA ARG A 305 -9.37 27.06 -1.81
C ARG A 305 -9.28 27.75 -3.17
N TYR A 306 -10.39 28.33 -3.64
CA TYR A 306 -10.40 29.16 -4.85
C TYR A 306 -9.38 30.29 -4.72
N HIS A 307 -8.62 30.52 -5.78
CA HIS A 307 -7.54 31.51 -5.82
C HIS A 307 -7.38 32.01 -7.25
N GLY A 308 -6.62 33.09 -7.47
CA GLY A 308 -6.21 33.53 -8.80
C GLY A 308 -7.39 33.85 -9.69
N GLU A 309 -7.28 33.63 -11.00
CA GLU A 309 -8.40 33.79 -11.92
C GLU A 309 -9.32 32.56 -11.91
N GLY A 310 -10.64 32.79 -11.95
CA GLY A 310 -11.62 31.71 -11.98
C GLY A 310 -13.02 32.14 -12.42
N LYS A 311 -13.87 31.13 -12.60
CA LYS A 311 -15.28 31.23 -12.97
C LYS A 311 -16.12 30.44 -11.98
N LEU A 312 -17.14 31.07 -11.42
CA LEU A 312 -18.15 30.44 -10.58
C LEU A 312 -19.43 30.25 -11.38
N TYR A 313 -20.14 29.13 -11.18
CA TYR A 313 -21.36 28.76 -11.89
C TYR A 313 -22.50 28.49 -10.91
N ASN A 314 -23.71 28.91 -11.25
CA ASN A 314 -24.91 28.59 -10.46
C ASN A 314 -25.42 27.18 -10.76
N TRP A 315 -26.46 26.77 -10.02
CA TRP A 315 -27.15 25.49 -10.22
C TRP A 315 -27.72 25.28 -11.63
N LYS A 316 -27.91 26.32 -12.46
CA LYS A 316 -28.34 26.19 -13.88
C LYS A 316 -27.16 26.06 -14.85
N GLY A 317 -25.92 26.12 -14.37
CA GLY A 317 -24.71 26.11 -15.19
C GLY A 317 -24.44 27.45 -15.90
N GLN A 318 -24.98 28.55 -15.38
CA GLN A 318 -24.72 29.89 -15.89
C GLN A 318 -23.61 30.55 -15.08
N ASP A 319 -22.71 31.27 -15.76
CA ASP A 319 -21.65 32.05 -15.13
C ASP A 319 -22.25 33.03 -14.10
N VAL A 320 -21.85 32.87 -12.86
CA VAL A 320 -22.22 33.72 -11.72
C VAL A 320 -21.18 34.80 -11.53
N TYR A 321 -19.90 34.45 -11.62
CA TYR A 321 -18.80 35.39 -11.49
C TYR A 321 -17.61 34.93 -12.33
N VAL A 322 -16.92 35.87 -12.97
CA VAL A 322 -15.65 35.65 -13.65
C VAL A 322 -14.71 36.72 -13.12
N GLY A 323 -13.55 36.32 -12.58
CA GLY A 323 -12.59 37.27 -12.03
C GLY A 323 -11.66 36.64 -11.00
N HIS A 324 -11.17 37.47 -10.07
CA HIS A 324 -10.14 37.06 -9.11
C HIS A 324 -10.71 36.54 -7.79
N PHE A 325 -10.07 35.50 -7.25
CA PHE A 325 -10.38 34.87 -5.97
C PHE A 325 -9.17 34.89 -5.03
N TYR A 326 -9.41 35.05 -3.73
CA TYR A 326 -8.40 34.94 -2.68
C TYR A 326 -8.95 34.15 -1.49
N GLN A 327 -8.31 33.02 -1.19
CA GLN A 327 -8.63 32.16 -0.05
C GLN A 327 -10.10 31.69 0.00
N GLY A 328 -10.67 31.40 -1.16
CA GLY A 328 -12.03 30.87 -1.30
C GLY A 328 -13.11 31.94 -1.50
N GLU A 329 -12.76 33.22 -1.38
CA GLU A 329 -13.68 34.34 -1.57
C GLU A 329 -13.37 35.10 -2.85
N ILE A 330 -14.37 35.80 -3.39
CA ILE A 330 -14.16 36.77 -4.46
C ILE A 330 -13.28 37.90 -3.91
N ASP A 331 -12.18 38.19 -4.60
CA ASP A 331 -11.21 39.20 -4.16
C ASP A 331 -11.68 40.61 -4.50
N TYR A 332 -12.63 41.12 -3.72
CA TYR A 332 -13.14 42.48 -3.87
C TYR A 332 -12.10 43.55 -3.50
N PHE A 333 -11.04 43.21 -2.76
CA PHE A 333 -10.03 44.17 -2.31
C PHE A 333 -9.25 44.77 -3.48
N ARG A 334 -9.15 44.05 -4.60
CA ARG A 334 -8.53 44.57 -5.83
C ARG A 334 -9.25 45.78 -6.44
N TYR A 335 -10.53 45.98 -6.08
CA TYR A 335 -11.32 47.13 -6.54
C TYR A 335 -11.33 48.30 -5.56
N ILE A 336 -10.75 48.14 -4.37
CA ILE A 336 -10.57 49.27 -3.45
C ILE A 336 -9.58 50.24 -4.12
N ASP A 337 -10.02 51.49 -4.27
CA ASP A 337 -9.33 52.57 -5.01
C ASP A 337 -9.16 52.35 -6.52
N ALA A 338 -9.79 51.32 -7.11
CA ALA A 338 -9.81 51.16 -8.55
C ALA A 338 -10.67 52.26 -9.20
N PRO A 339 -10.21 52.88 -10.31
CA PRO A 339 -11.03 53.77 -11.10
C PRO A 339 -12.37 53.13 -11.49
N ILE A 340 -13.46 53.90 -11.38
CA ILE A 340 -14.84 53.40 -11.59
C ILE A 340 -15.05 52.80 -12.99
N ASP A 341 -14.29 53.27 -13.99
CA ASP A 341 -14.25 52.72 -15.34
C ASP A 341 -13.70 51.29 -15.41
N ILE A 342 -12.70 50.95 -14.59
CA ILE A 342 -12.20 49.56 -14.46
C ILE A 342 -13.27 48.66 -13.83
N VAL A 343 -13.93 49.15 -12.78
CA VAL A 343 -15.04 48.43 -12.14
C VAL A 343 -16.20 48.24 -13.12
N ARG A 344 -16.54 49.25 -13.92
CA ARG A 344 -17.58 49.17 -14.96
C ARG A 344 -17.20 48.28 -16.14
N GLU A 345 -15.92 48.18 -16.48
CA GLU A 345 -15.44 47.25 -17.52
C GLU A 345 -15.61 45.81 -17.05
N GLU A 346 -15.31 45.52 -15.78
CA GLU A 346 -15.40 44.18 -15.20
C GLU A 346 -16.85 43.78 -14.87
N PHE A 347 -17.67 44.72 -14.39
CA PHE A 347 -19.02 44.45 -13.86
C PHE A 347 -20.18 45.02 -14.72
N GLY A 348 -19.91 45.89 -15.69
CA GLY A 348 -20.89 46.47 -16.64
C GLY A 348 -21.32 47.91 -16.36
N ASN A 349 -22.03 48.55 -17.32
CA ASN A 349 -22.60 49.90 -17.20
C ASN A 349 -24.08 49.86 -16.75
N GLU A 350 -24.32 50.16 -15.48
CA GLU A 350 -25.53 50.74 -14.87
C GLU A 350 -26.88 49.98 -14.83
N SER A 351 -27.50 49.98 -13.62
CA SER A 351 -28.91 49.64 -13.27
C SER A 351 -29.27 48.18 -12.95
N ARG A 352 -28.30 47.28 -12.83
CA ARG A 352 -28.56 45.83 -12.77
C ARG A 352 -28.44 45.26 -11.36
N VAL A 353 -29.53 44.61 -10.92
CA VAL A 353 -29.47 43.60 -9.85
C VAL A 353 -28.80 42.37 -10.44
N GLN A 354 -27.60 42.06 -9.98
CA GLN A 354 -26.92 40.82 -10.33
C GLN A 354 -27.10 39.82 -9.21
N PHE A 355 -27.64 38.65 -9.53
CA PHE A 355 -27.91 37.57 -8.60
C PHE A 355 -26.77 36.56 -8.62
N PHE A 356 -26.21 36.31 -7.46
CA PHE A 356 -25.28 35.25 -7.12
C PHE A 356 -26.01 34.29 -6.17
N ASP A 357 -25.54 33.05 -6.02
CA ASP A 357 -26.31 31.99 -5.35
C ASP A 357 -26.87 32.37 -3.96
N PHE A 358 -26.13 33.17 -3.18
CA PHE A 358 -26.58 33.74 -1.90
C PHE A 358 -26.40 35.25 -1.80
N HIS A 359 -26.08 35.95 -2.89
CA HIS A 359 -25.80 37.39 -2.81
C HIS A 359 -26.39 38.14 -3.99
N TYR A 360 -26.68 39.42 -3.84
CA TYR A 360 -26.92 40.29 -5.00
C TYR A 360 -26.20 41.62 -4.86
N LEU A 361 -25.73 42.13 -5.99
CA LEU A 361 -25.08 43.43 -6.11
C LEU A 361 -26.10 44.45 -6.62
N LEU A 362 -26.23 45.55 -5.89
CA LEU A 362 -26.94 46.75 -6.32
C LEU A 362 -25.94 47.89 -6.47
N GLU A 363 -25.78 48.34 -7.71
CA GLU A 363 -24.97 49.49 -8.07
C GLU A 363 -25.86 50.72 -8.26
N TYR A 364 -25.59 51.78 -7.50
CA TYR A 364 -26.26 53.07 -7.63
C TYR A 364 -25.28 54.10 -8.20
N HIS A 365 -25.50 54.47 -9.46
CA HIS A 365 -24.59 55.32 -10.23
C HIS A 365 -24.46 56.74 -9.72
N ASP A 366 -25.50 57.23 -9.05
CA ASP A 366 -25.51 58.57 -8.49
C ASP A 366 -24.78 58.66 -7.15
N LEU A 367 -24.35 57.52 -6.58
CA LEU A 367 -23.97 57.45 -5.17
C LEU A 367 -22.56 56.90 -4.90
N THR A 368 -21.80 56.40 -5.88
CA THR A 368 -20.46 55.80 -5.64
C THR A 368 -20.48 54.73 -4.54
N MET A 369 -21.58 53.97 -4.47
CA MET A 369 -21.83 52.93 -3.47
C MET A 369 -22.18 51.59 -4.13
N MET A 370 -21.66 50.51 -3.56
CA MET A 370 -22.06 49.13 -3.85
C MET A 370 -22.61 48.47 -2.59
N PHE A 371 -23.72 47.76 -2.74
CA PHE A 371 -24.33 46.97 -1.67
C PHE A 371 -24.21 45.48 -2.01
N ALA A 372 -23.73 44.69 -1.05
CA ALA A 372 -23.77 43.24 -1.08
C ALA A 372 -24.72 42.72 0.00
N PHE A 373 -25.72 41.98 -0.44
CA PHE A 373 -26.76 41.36 0.40
C PHE A 373 -26.49 39.87 0.54
N GLU A 374 -26.87 39.25 1.65
CA GLU A 374 -26.93 37.78 1.79
C GLU A 374 -28.40 37.32 1.65
N ASN A 375 -28.63 36.23 0.92
CA ASN A 375 -29.93 35.64 0.65
C ASN A 375 -29.92 34.16 1.09
N PRO A 376 -30.09 33.87 2.39
CA PRO A 376 -30.26 32.49 2.82
C PRO A 376 -31.60 31.95 2.30
N ILE A 377 -31.58 30.71 1.80
CA ILE A 377 -32.66 30.02 1.05
C ILE A 377 -34.07 30.08 1.71
N ASP A 378 -34.17 30.45 3.00
CA ASP A 378 -35.38 30.37 3.82
C ASP A 378 -35.81 31.67 4.57
N ARG A 379 -35.23 32.86 4.30
CA ARG A 379 -35.58 34.12 5.02
C ARG A 379 -35.54 35.37 4.13
N ASP A 380 -36.05 36.50 4.66
CA ASP A 380 -35.96 37.81 4.02
C ASP A 380 -34.49 38.24 3.82
N PRO A 381 -34.15 38.95 2.72
CA PRO A 381 -32.78 39.35 2.42
C PRO A 381 -32.19 40.31 3.47
N GLU A 382 -30.95 40.06 3.90
CA GLU A 382 -30.23 40.92 4.84
C GLU A 382 -29.02 41.61 4.15
N VAL A 383 -28.75 42.88 4.48
CA VAL A 383 -27.57 43.59 3.97
C VAL A 383 -26.36 43.14 4.77
N HIS A 384 -25.37 42.52 4.12
CA HIS A 384 -24.19 42.00 4.83
C HIS A 384 -22.94 42.85 4.64
N LYS A 385 -22.83 43.60 3.55
CA LYS A 385 -21.65 44.46 3.31
C LYS A 385 -22.00 45.65 2.43
N ILE A 386 -21.47 46.82 2.79
CA ILE A 386 -21.58 48.06 2.01
C ILE A 386 -20.17 48.50 1.65
N LEU A 387 -19.92 48.77 0.37
CA LEU A 387 -18.62 49.17 -0.17
C LEU A 387 -18.76 50.57 -0.79
N PHE A 388 -17.84 51.46 -0.43
CA PHE A 388 -17.72 52.80 -1.01
C PHE A 388 -16.52 52.79 -1.97
N LEU A 389 -16.70 53.29 -3.19
CA LEU A 389 -15.63 53.36 -4.20
C LEU A 389 -15.44 54.81 -4.66
N GLY A 390 -14.26 55.40 -4.47
CA GLY A 390 -13.93 56.74 -4.97
C GLY A 390 -12.46 57.16 -4.76
N GLY A 391 -11.83 57.69 -5.82
CA GLY A 391 -10.39 58.04 -5.88
C GLY A 391 -9.99 59.46 -5.46
N GLN A 392 -10.88 60.23 -4.83
CA GLN A 392 -10.57 61.49 -4.14
C GLN A 392 -11.46 61.58 -2.90
N ASP A 393 -10.98 62.22 -1.83
CA ASP A 393 -11.91 62.62 -0.78
C ASP A 393 -12.90 63.65 -1.33
N PHE A 394 -14.01 63.84 -0.62
CA PHE A 394 -15.12 64.70 -1.05
C PHE A 394 -14.74 66.20 -1.17
N LEU A 395 -13.50 66.59 -0.86
CA LEU A 395 -13.00 67.96 -0.82
C LEU A 395 -11.77 68.22 -1.72
N GLY A 396 -11.24 67.19 -2.40
CA GLY A 396 -10.18 67.32 -3.40
C GLY A 396 -8.77 67.59 -2.85
N GLY A 397 -8.46 67.17 -1.61
CA GLY A 397 -7.17 67.38 -0.97
C GLY A 397 -6.20 66.16 -1.01
N PRO A 398 -4.88 66.36 -0.81
CA PRO A 398 -3.92 65.26 -0.69
C PRO A 398 -3.98 64.58 0.70
N ILE A 399 -3.99 63.23 0.72
CA ILE A 399 -4.30 62.37 1.88
C ILE A 399 -3.10 62.27 2.86
N GLY A 400 -3.35 62.32 4.19
CA GLY A 400 -2.37 61.95 5.25
C GLY A 400 -1.87 63.05 6.21
N MET A 401 -2.72 63.91 6.79
CA MET A 401 -2.32 64.98 7.75
C MET A 401 -2.89 64.82 9.18
N SER A 402 -2.23 65.42 10.19
CA SER A 402 -2.57 65.34 11.62
C SER A 402 -3.72 66.27 12.08
N ILE A 403 -4.35 65.93 13.22
CA ILE A 403 -5.52 66.63 13.81
C ILE A 403 -5.25 68.10 14.15
N GLU A 404 -4.08 68.43 14.70
CA GLU A 404 -3.70 69.83 15.00
C GLU A 404 -3.51 70.67 13.73
N ARG A 405 -3.01 70.09 12.64
CA ARG A 405 -2.95 70.76 11.33
C ARG A 405 -4.31 70.89 10.64
N LEU A 406 -5.24 69.98 10.89
CA LEU A 406 -6.60 70.04 10.34
C LEU A 406 -7.48 71.08 11.04
N LYS A 407 -7.25 71.31 12.33
CA LYS A 407 -7.85 72.43 13.07
C LYS A 407 -7.31 73.77 12.59
N ASP A 408 -6.01 73.85 12.31
CA ASP A 408 -5.38 75.02 11.68
C ASP A 408 -5.87 75.25 10.24
N TYR A 409 -6.28 74.21 9.52
CA TYR A 409 -6.72 74.27 8.12
C TYR A 409 -8.25 74.52 7.95
N TYR A 410 -9.11 73.96 8.81
CA TYR A 410 -10.59 74.03 8.68
C TYR A 410 -11.34 74.81 9.78
N GLY A 411 -10.73 75.08 10.95
CA GLY A 411 -11.36 75.83 12.06
C GLY A 411 -12.27 75.01 12.98
N GLU A 412 -12.38 75.40 14.26
CA GLU A 412 -12.93 74.57 15.36
C GLU A 412 -14.47 74.36 15.39
N ASN A 413 -15.27 74.99 14.53
CA ASN A 413 -16.73 75.17 14.75
C ASN A 413 -17.69 74.27 13.91
N GLU A 414 -17.24 73.22 13.21
CA GLU A 414 -18.06 72.59 12.15
C GLU A 414 -18.86 71.29 12.47
N PHE A 415 -19.15 70.94 13.74
CA PHE A 415 -19.62 69.56 14.08
C PHE A 415 -20.91 69.47 14.93
N GLU A 416 -21.95 68.74 14.44
CA GLU A 416 -23.26 68.51 15.10
C GLU A 416 -23.90 67.12 14.77
N PHE A 417 -24.78 66.58 15.64
CA PHE A 417 -25.39 65.22 15.58
C PHE A 417 -26.94 65.21 15.60
N TYR A 418 -27.61 64.26 14.92
CA TYR A 418 -29.08 64.01 14.97
C TYR A 418 -29.46 62.51 14.83
N TYR A 419 -30.60 62.09 15.42
CA TYR A 419 -31.18 60.73 15.29
C TYR A 419 -32.62 60.76 14.77
N LEU A 420 -32.99 59.75 13.96
CA LEU A 420 -34.37 59.41 13.57
C LEU A 420 -34.56 57.89 13.68
N ILE A 421 -35.67 57.47 14.30
CA ILE A 421 -36.10 56.06 14.40
C ILE A 421 -37.40 55.95 13.62
N ASP A 422 -37.53 54.92 12.78
CA ASP A 422 -38.80 54.51 12.17
C ASP A 422 -39.10 53.04 12.54
N ASP A 423 -40.38 52.75 12.77
CA ASP A 423 -40.92 51.60 13.48
C ASP A 423 -40.95 50.29 12.66
N GLU A 424 -40.39 50.26 11.44
CA GLU A 424 -40.43 49.09 10.54
C GLU A 424 -39.07 48.42 10.25
N LYS A 425 -38.06 48.58 11.11
CA LYS A 425 -36.74 47.91 10.98
C LYS A 425 -36.08 48.05 9.60
N ARG A 426 -36.13 49.25 8.99
CA ARG A 426 -35.31 49.55 7.82
C ARG A 426 -34.02 50.25 8.23
N VAL A 427 -32.96 49.97 7.47
CA VAL A 427 -31.61 50.53 7.59
C VAL A 427 -31.64 51.99 8.04
N VAL A 428 -31.06 52.26 9.21
CA VAL A 428 -30.81 53.62 9.66
C VAL A 428 -29.48 54.06 9.05
N LEU A 429 -29.55 54.95 8.07
CA LEU A 429 -28.39 55.72 7.61
C LEU A 429 -27.99 56.67 8.75
N GLU A 430 -26.91 56.35 9.45
CA GLU A 430 -26.23 57.32 10.31
C GLU A 430 -25.44 58.28 9.41
N ARG A 431 -25.77 59.58 9.45
CA ARG A 431 -24.86 60.63 9.01
C ARG A 431 -24.14 61.17 10.24
N LEU A 432 -22.98 60.60 10.54
CA LEU A 432 -22.03 61.22 11.47
C LEU A 432 -21.36 62.40 10.75
N ARG A 433 -21.55 63.63 11.26
CA ARG A 433 -20.72 64.78 10.86
C ARG A 433 -19.58 64.91 11.86
N LEU A 434 -18.51 64.17 11.61
CA LEU A 434 -17.31 64.18 12.44
C LEU A 434 -16.42 65.39 12.15
N PRO A 435 -15.80 65.98 13.19
CA PRO A 435 -14.48 66.58 13.08
C PRO A 435 -13.48 65.53 12.72
N VAL A 436 -12.70 65.86 11.71
CA VAL A 436 -11.74 65.02 11.02
C VAL A 436 -10.84 64.18 11.95
N ASN A 437 -10.49 62.99 11.44
CA ASN A 437 -9.46 62.01 11.81
C ASN A 437 -9.82 60.86 12.78
N LEU A 438 -10.66 59.96 12.29
CA LEU A 438 -10.19 58.58 12.11
C LEU A 438 -9.58 58.48 10.70
N GLU A 439 -8.39 57.89 10.56
CA GLU A 439 -7.69 57.77 9.26
C GLU A 439 -8.49 56.95 8.23
N SER A 440 -9.31 56.03 8.73
CA SER A 440 -10.53 55.53 8.12
C SER A 440 -11.22 54.66 9.16
N LEU A 441 -12.51 54.91 9.42
CA LEU A 441 -13.31 54.07 10.31
C LEU A 441 -14.27 53.26 9.45
N TYR A 442 -13.86 52.04 9.13
CA TYR A 442 -14.76 51.08 8.52
C TYR A 442 -15.48 50.35 9.65
N SER A 443 -16.77 50.61 9.79
CA SER A 443 -17.63 49.83 10.68
C SER A 443 -18.36 48.78 9.86
N VAL A 444 -18.24 47.53 10.28
CA VAL A 444 -19.12 46.46 9.81
C VAL A 444 -20.01 46.11 10.98
N LYS A 445 -21.32 46.38 10.83
CA LYS A 445 -22.35 45.95 11.76
C LYS A 445 -22.91 44.64 11.22
N TYR A 446 -22.84 43.58 12.00
CA TYR A 446 -23.45 42.30 11.66
C TYR A 446 -24.18 41.73 12.88
N ILE A 447 -25.23 40.96 12.63
CA ILE A 447 -26.07 40.36 13.68
C ILE A 447 -25.70 38.88 13.77
N LEU A 448 -25.39 38.42 14.97
CA LEU A 448 -25.09 37.01 15.24
C LEU A 448 -25.95 36.57 16.42
N HIS A 449 -26.83 35.60 16.21
CA HIS A 449 -27.71 35.04 17.26
C HIS A 449 -28.53 36.07 18.06
N SER A 450 -29.01 37.14 17.42
CA SER A 450 -29.81 38.24 18.00
C SER A 450 -29.04 39.35 18.71
N ASP A 451 -27.72 39.22 18.84
CA ASP A 451 -26.87 40.27 19.38
C ASP A 451 -26.22 41.06 18.24
N ILE A 452 -26.08 42.38 18.44
CA ILE A 452 -25.44 43.26 17.46
C ILE A 452 -23.94 43.33 17.77
N PHE A 453 -23.13 42.94 16.78
CA PHE A 453 -21.69 43.06 16.86
C PHE A 453 -21.22 44.21 15.98
N VAL A 454 -20.36 45.05 16.54
CA VAL A 454 -19.72 46.13 15.80
C VAL A 454 -18.22 45.92 15.83
N ARG A 455 -17.66 45.65 14.66
CA ARG A 455 -16.23 45.44 14.48
C ARG A 455 -15.63 46.65 13.81
N TYR A 456 -14.56 47.17 14.43
CA TYR A 456 -13.82 48.32 13.95
C TYR A 456 -12.44 47.87 13.50
N TYR A 457 -11.98 48.41 12.38
CA TYR A 457 -10.63 48.21 11.88
C TYR A 457 -9.87 49.52 11.94
N ALA A 458 -8.66 49.48 12.49
CA ALA A 458 -7.71 50.58 12.43
C ALA A 458 -6.35 50.03 12.00
N LEU A 459 -5.64 50.79 11.18
CA LEU A 459 -4.24 50.52 10.88
C LEU A 459 -3.38 51.36 11.81
N ASN A 460 -2.29 50.77 12.32
CA ASN A 460 -1.30 51.54 13.07
C ASN A 460 -0.22 52.09 12.12
N PRO A 461 0.67 52.98 12.61
CA PRO A 461 1.70 53.63 11.79
C PRO A 461 2.75 52.69 11.16
N GLN A 462 2.78 51.40 11.52
CA GLN A 462 3.67 50.39 10.94
C GLN A 462 3.00 49.57 9.84
N GLY A 463 1.70 49.77 9.59
CA GLY A 463 0.91 49.01 8.61
C GLY A 463 0.32 47.71 9.16
N ASP A 464 0.41 47.48 10.47
CA ASP A 464 -0.21 46.32 11.11
C ASP A 464 -1.70 46.57 11.35
N ILE A 465 -2.51 45.54 11.11
CA ILE A 465 -3.95 45.56 11.38
C ILE A 465 -4.17 45.47 12.89
N LEU A 466 -4.72 46.52 13.49
CA LEU A 466 -5.22 46.48 14.86
C LEU A 466 -6.71 46.13 14.84
N TYR A 467 -7.03 45.02 15.52
CA TYR A 467 -8.38 44.49 15.63
C TYR A 467 -9.01 44.88 16.96
N PHE A 468 -10.21 45.45 16.90
CA PHE A 468 -11.05 45.63 18.08
C PHE A 468 -12.48 45.18 17.80
N GLU A 469 -12.92 44.17 18.54
CA GLU A 469 -14.32 43.73 18.58
C GLU A 469 -14.92 44.22 19.90
N MET A 470 -15.96 45.04 19.82
CA MET A 470 -16.83 45.27 20.98
C MET A 470 -18.02 44.31 20.85
N GLY A 471 -18.08 43.32 21.74
CA GLY A 471 -19.09 42.27 21.74
C GLY A 471 -20.20 42.48 22.76
N GLY A 472 -21.43 42.17 22.34
CA GLY A 472 -22.61 41.89 23.17
C GLY A 472 -23.37 43.13 23.65
N LEU A 473 -24.41 43.52 22.90
CA LEU A 473 -25.53 44.32 23.40
C LEU A 473 -26.82 43.51 23.34
#